data_AF-A0A378H5Z3-F1
#
_entry.id   AF-A0A378H5Z3-F1
#
_cell.length_a   1.000
_cell.length_b   1.000
_cell.length_c   1.000
_cell.angle_alpha   90.00
_cell.angle_beta   90.00
_cell.angle_gamma   90.00
#
_symmetry.space_group_name_H-M   'P 1'
#
loop_
_entity.id
_entity.type
_entity.pdbx_description
1 polymer ?
#
loop_
_entity_poly.entity_id
_entity_poly.type
_entity_poly.pdbx_seq_one_letter_code
_entity_poly.pdbx_strand_id
1 'polypeptide(L)'
;MRLASRFGLTHSIRQERPLTNDELVKVVPSVFSEEKHNSRSDRYTYIPTITLLDKLREEGFQPFFACQSRVRDEDKRGILSIW
;
A
#
# COMPACT_ATOMS: atom_id res chain seq x y z
N MET A 1 -20.48 -25.72 -17.56
CA MET A 1 -19.19 -25.31 -16.99
C MET A 1 -19.22 -23.81 -16.74
N ARG A 2 -19.09 -23.38 -15.48
CA ARG A 2 -19.01 -21.96 -15.12
C ARG A 2 -17.54 -21.68 -14.81
N LEU A 3 -16.83 -21.03 -15.73
CA LEU A 3 -15.50 -20.48 -15.45
C LEU A 3 -15.67 -19.56 -14.25
N ALA A 4 -15.10 -19.94 -13.10
CA ALA A 4 -15.13 -19.13 -11.87
C ALA A 4 -14.63 -17.72 -12.23
N SER A 5 -15.48 -16.70 -12.33
CA SER A 5 -16.20 -15.97 -11.30
C SER A 5 -15.26 -15.27 -10.32
N ARG A 6 -15.26 -13.93 -10.46
CA ARG A 6 -14.71 -12.88 -9.59
C ARG A 6 -13.23 -12.59 -9.81
N PHE A 7 -12.95 -11.58 -10.63
CA PHE A 7 -11.86 -10.65 -10.36
C PHE A 7 -12.07 -10.12 -8.93
N GLY A 8 -11.56 -10.86 -7.95
CA GLY A 8 -11.87 -10.65 -6.54
C GLY A 8 -11.29 -9.33 -6.08
N LEU A 9 -12.13 -8.51 -5.44
CA LEU A 9 -11.81 -7.29 -4.69
C LEU A 9 -10.63 -6.51 -5.29
N THR A 10 -10.93 -5.56 -6.16
CA THR A 10 -9.94 -4.62 -6.66
C THR A 10 -9.24 -3.98 -5.45
N HIS A 11 -7.97 -4.32 -5.21
CA HIS A 11 -7.13 -3.67 -4.20
C HIS A 11 -6.69 -2.28 -4.69
N SER A 12 -7.60 -1.55 -5.34
CA SER A 12 -7.37 -0.21 -5.83
C SER A 12 -8.57 0.68 -5.57
N ILE A 13 -8.30 1.93 -5.28
CA ILE A 13 -9.29 2.98 -5.06
C ILE A 13 -8.86 4.23 -5.81
N ARG A 14 -9.82 4.87 -6.47
CA ARG A 14 -9.66 6.16 -7.12
C ARG A 14 -10.84 7.04 -6.71
N GLN A 15 -10.56 8.27 -6.29
CA GLN A 15 -11.57 9.26 -5.92
C GLN A 15 -11.22 10.62 -6.54
N GLU A 16 -12.22 11.46 -6.79
CA GLU A 16 -12.02 12.86 -7.21
C GLU A 16 -11.65 13.78 -6.04
N ARG A 17 -11.87 13.30 -4.81
CA ARG A 17 -11.42 13.92 -3.56
C ARG A 17 -10.20 13.17 -3.00
N PRO A 18 -9.43 13.81 -2.10
CA PRO A 18 -8.38 13.13 -1.36
C PRO A 18 -8.87 11.88 -0.61
N LEU A 19 -8.05 10.84 -0.61
CA LEU A 19 -8.27 9.59 0.10
C LEU A 19 -7.98 9.76 1.59
N THR A 20 -8.89 9.26 2.43
CA THR A 20 -8.72 9.27 3.88
C THR A 20 -7.80 8.13 4.33
N ASN A 21 -7.27 8.23 5.55
CA ASN A 21 -6.47 7.15 6.13
C ASN A 21 -7.26 5.84 6.22
N ASP A 22 -8.54 5.89 6.59
CA ASP A 22 -9.40 4.70 6.66
C ASP A 22 -9.58 4.01 5.30
N GLU A 23 -9.67 4.79 4.21
CA GLU A 23 -9.73 4.27 2.85
C GLU A 23 -8.40 3.61 2.45
N LEU A 24 -7.28 4.24 2.81
CA LEU A 24 -5.95 3.71 2.55
C LEU A 24 -5.67 2.43 3.36
N VAL A 25 -6.07 2.36 4.63
CA VAL A 25 -5.90 1.14 5.45
C VAL A 25 -6.64 -0.05 4.84
N LYS A 26 -7.84 0.18 4.28
CA LYS A 26 -8.65 -0.89 3.68
C LYS A 26 -8.06 -1.42 2.37
N VAL A 27 -7.46 -0.54 1.56
CA VAL A 27 -7.05 -0.85 0.18
C VAL A 27 -5.56 -1.12 0.07
N VAL A 28 -4.75 -0.37 0.81
CA VAL A 28 -3.28 -0.39 0.81
C VAL A 28 -2.70 -0.49 2.23
N PRO A 29 -3.04 -1.52 3.02
CA PRO A 29 -2.57 -1.67 4.40
C PRO A 29 -1.04 -1.66 4.54
N SER A 30 -0.28 -2.06 3.51
CA SER A 30 1.19 -2.06 3.55
C SER A 30 1.82 -0.66 3.65
N VAL A 31 1.08 0.41 3.33
CA VAL A 31 1.56 1.79 3.51
C VAL A 31 1.79 2.10 4.99
N PHE A 32 1.00 1.46 5.86
CA PHE A 32 1.07 1.60 7.32
C PHE A 32 2.03 0.59 7.97
N SER A 33 2.74 -0.21 7.19
CA SER A 33 3.78 -1.09 7.73
C SER A 33 4.94 -0.23 8.23
N GLU A 34 5.25 -0.32 9.52
CA GLU A 34 6.37 0.40 10.15
C GLU A 34 7.69 -0.35 10.02
N GLU A 35 7.64 -1.65 9.73
CA GLU A 35 8.82 -2.51 9.67
C GLU A 35 9.37 -2.68 8.25
N LYS A 36 10.72 -2.68 8.17
CA LYS A 36 11.45 -3.09 6.97
C LYS A 36 11.25 -4.58 6.73
N HIS A 37 11.11 -4.99 5.47
CA HIS A 37 11.17 -6.41 5.14
C HIS A 37 12.55 -6.98 5.54
N ASN A 38 12.58 -8.15 6.18
CA ASN A 38 13.82 -8.79 6.66
C ASN A 38 14.85 -9.08 5.55
N SER A 39 14.43 -9.05 4.28
CA SER A 39 15.35 -9.19 3.13
C SER A 39 16.18 -7.93 2.85
N ARG A 40 15.94 -6.81 3.54
CA ARG A 40 16.66 -5.55 3.33
C ARG A 40 17.91 -5.49 4.21
N SER A 41 19.05 -5.26 3.57
CA SER A 41 20.35 -5.06 4.26
C SER A 41 20.30 -3.91 5.25
N ASP A 42 21.17 -3.93 6.27
CA ASP A 42 21.24 -2.89 7.30
C ASP A 42 21.68 -1.51 6.82
N ARG A 43 22.23 -1.42 5.61
CA ARG A 43 22.52 -0.14 4.95
C ARG A 43 21.27 0.55 4.38
N TYR A 44 20.11 -0.11 4.42
CA TYR A 44 18.85 0.44 3.92
C TYR A 44 18.11 1.17 5.03
N THR A 45 18.11 2.51 4.95
CA THR A 45 17.27 3.34 5.81
C THR A 45 15.82 3.21 5.36
N TYR A 46 15.04 2.40 6.07
CA TYR A 46 13.61 2.27 5.82
C TYR A 46 12.87 3.48 6.39
N ILE A 47 12.23 4.26 5.52
CA ILE A 47 11.27 5.30 5.90
C ILE A 47 9.88 4.70 5.68
N PRO A 48 9.03 4.59 6.72
CA PRO A 48 7.66 4.12 6.56
C PRO A 48 6.91 4.96 5.54
N THR A 49 6.12 4.32 4.70
CA THR A 49 5.43 5.01 3.59
C THR A 49 4.37 5.96 4.11
N ILE A 50 3.75 5.67 5.26
CA ILE A 50 2.84 6.59 5.92
C ILE A 50 3.54 7.90 6.33
N THR A 51 4.76 7.84 6.85
CA THR A 51 5.55 9.04 7.20
C THR A 51 5.86 9.88 5.96
N LEU A 52 6.17 9.23 4.83
CA LEU A 52 6.35 9.93 3.57
C LEU A 52 5.04 10.57 3.09
N LEU A 53 3.93 9.85 3.21
CA LEU A 53 2.61 10.34 2.78
C LEU A 53 2.14 11.54 3.62
N ASP A 54 2.40 11.53 4.93
CA ASP A 54 2.03 12.65 5.80
C ASP A 54 2.85 13.90 5.48
N LYS A 55 4.16 13.76 5.21
CA LYS A 55 4.98 14.88 4.71
C LYS A 55 4.50 15.40 3.35
N LEU A 56 4.13 14.49 2.44
CA LEU A 56 3.56 14.89 1.15
C LEU A 56 2.28 15.70 1.33
N ARG A 57 1.42 15.33 2.29
CA ARG A 57 0.20 16.06 2.60
C ARG A 57 0.46 17.45 3.18
N GLU A 58 1.48 17.61 4.01
CA GLU A 58 1.93 18.92 4.54
C GLU A 58 2.35 19.86 3.40
N GLU A 59 3.03 19.33 2.39
CA GLU A 59 3.43 20.05 1.17
C GLU A 59 2.28 20.24 0.16
N GLY A 60 1.05 19.82 0.50
CA GLY A 60 -0.13 19.96 -0.36
C GLY A 60 -0.34 18.82 -1.38
N PHE A 61 0.49 17.78 -1.36
CA PHE A 61 0.34 16.60 -2.20
C PHE A 61 -0.59 15.58 -1.54
N GLN A 62 -1.80 15.45 -2.10
CA GLN A 62 -2.84 14.59 -1.56
C GLN A 62 -3.00 13.32 -2.43
N PRO A 63 -3.24 12.14 -1.82
CA PRO A 63 -3.47 10.91 -2.58
C PRO A 63 -4.90 10.87 -3.13
N PHE A 64 -5.06 10.71 -4.44
CA PHE A 64 -6.36 10.50 -5.11
C PHE A 64 -6.53 9.07 -5.66
N PHE A 65 -5.43 8.31 -5.69
CA PHE A 65 -5.36 6.94 -6.16
C PHE A 65 -4.43 6.12 -5.27
N ALA A 66 -4.84 4.90 -4.94
CA ALA A 66 -3.99 3.94 -4.23
C ALA A 66 -4.28 2.53 -4.75
N CYS A 67 -3.24 1.71 -4.87
CA CYS A 67 -3.35 0.31 -5.29
C CYS A 67 -2.32 -0.55 -4.56
N GLN A 68 -2.73 -1.73 -4.11
CA GLN A 68 -1.82 -2.74 -3.58
C GLN A 68 -1.76 -3.94 -4.52
N SER A 69 -0.57 -4.22 -5.04
CA SER A 69 -0.32 -5.42 -5.82
C SER A 69 -0.42 -6.66 -4.93
N ARG A 70 -1.07 -7.71 -5.43
CA ARG A 70 -1.06 -9.01 -4.76
C ARG A 70 0.33 -9.62 -4.84
N VAL A 71 0.88 -9.98 -3.68
CA VAL A 71 2.12 -10.74 -3.61
C VAL A 71 1.79 -12.23 -3.77
N ARG A 72 2.56 -12.95 -4.59
CA ARG A 72 2.41 -14.41 -4.78
C ARG A 72 2.78 -15.21 -3.54
N ASP A 73 3.64 -14.63 -2.72
CA ASP A 73 4.16 -15.20 -1.49
C ASP A 73 3.34 -14.68 -0.31
N GLU A 74 2.73 -15.56 0.47
CA GLU A 74 1.84 -15.14 1.57
C GLU A 74 2.61 -14.50 2.71
N ASP A 75 3.85 -14.91 2.94
CA ASP A 75 4.77 -14.33 3.92
C ASP A 75 5.17 -12.88 3.59
N LYS A 76 4.93 -12.44 2.34
CA LYS A 76 5.18 -11.07 1.89
C LYS A 76 3.92 -10.21 1.91
N ARG A 77 2.76 -10.75 2.29
CA ARG A 77 1.51 -9.97 2.40
C ARG A 77 1.60 -9.02 3.60
N GLY A 78 1.29 -7.75 3.38
CA GLY A 78 1.30 -6.72 4.44
C GLY A 78 2.59 -5.88 4.48
N ILE A 79 3.66 -6.33 3.82
CA ILE A 79 4.94 -5.60 3.80
C ILE A 79 5.09 -4.91 2.44
N LEU A 80 5.57 -3.66 2.44
CA LEU A 80 5.89 -2.96 1.20
C LEU A 80 7.18 -3.55 0.59
N SER A 81 7.05 -4.61 -0.20
CA SER A 81 8.13 -5.13 -1.03
C SER A 81 8.27 -4.25 -2.28
N ILE A 82 9.13 -3.22 -2.19
CA ILE A 82 9.72 -2.62 -3.39
C ILE A 82 10.64 -3.70 -3.97
N TRP A 83 10.61 -4.02 -5.26
CA TRP A 83 11.53 -5.02 -5.83
C TRP A 83 12.97 -4.50 -5.80
#